data_AF-A0A9E6B4S1-F1
#
_entry.id   AF-A0A9E6B4S1-F1
#
_cell.length_a   1.000
_cell.length_b   1.000
_cell.length_c   1.000
_cell.angle_alpha   90.00
_cell.angle_beta   90.00
_cell.angle_gamma   90.00
#
_symmetry.space_group_name_H-M   'P 1'
#
loop_
_entity.id
_entity.type
_entity.pdbx_description
1 polymer ?
#
loop_
_entity_poly.entity_id
_entity_poly.type
_entity_poly.pdbx_seq_one_letter_code
_entity_poly.pdbx_strand_id
1 'polypeptide(L)'
;MNIAQIEKNLSKLVKDISKETFIYDLLLAYGTPKATVNLLKKGKRNLSKHDDQIILKKKMFFQKIVAGDLHNTIDTLKRDEYTYRHDPRFIVVTDYKTLLAIDTKTDDTLDIKIQEIIKHPFFFGPWAKIEKTTHANENPADVKAAEKMAKIYDEILKGNEYETKEELHGLNIFLSRMLFCFFAEDTEIFNENQFTNAISSHTQDDGSDLQEYLNKLFEVLNTQDRKSYPEYLHDFKYVNGGLFGESHNAPAFSRKARQMIIECGELDWQDINPDIFGSMFQAVVHKDQRGNMGMHYTSVPNIMKVINPPYLGTRNQEKEHKDDIKNLLENTKNYKTLDYISCWFFKARKYIQKTKHKAAFVSTNSICQGDQTSILWPLILKNDVEIIFAHQSFKWANNAKKNAGVICVIIGIGSHNQEKRLFNNGQVKIVKNINPYLVEGSDTTVSR
;
A
#
# COMPACT_ATOMS: atom_id res chain seq x y z
N MET A 1 22.70 -9.09 10.21
CA MET A 1 22.02 -8.49 11.39
C MET A 1 20.53 -8.50 11.09
N ASN A 2 19.67 -8.83 12.05
CA ASN A 2 18.21 -8.91 11.86
C ASN A 2 17.51 -7.69 12.48
N ILE A 3 16.20 -7.55 12.24
CA ILE A 3 15.43 -6.36 12.65
C ILE A 3 15.32 -6.22 14.18
N ALA A 4 15.06 -7.32 14.90
CA ALA A 4 14.97 -7.32 16.36
C ALA A 4 16.28 -6.82 17.02
N GLN A 5 17.43 -7.14 16.43
CA GLN A 5 18.71 -6.62 16.91
C GLN A 5 18.89 -5.12 16.63
N ILE A 6 18.38 -4.62 15.49
CA ILE A 6 18.38 -3.19 15.16
C ILE A 6 17.50 -2.44 16.16
N GLU A 7 16.27 -2.88 16.40
CA GLU A 7 15.35 -2.27 17.38
C GLU A 7 15.95 -2.23 18.77
N LYS A 8 16.58 -3.33 19.22
CA LYS A 8 17.31 -3.38 20.50
C LYS A 8 18.46 -2.38 20.56
N ASN A 9 19.19 -2.17 19.45
CA ASN A 9 20.28 -1.21 19.39
C ASN A 9 19.75 0.24 19.37
N LEU A 10 18.69 0.51 18.62
CA LEU A 10 18.02 1.82 18.58
C LEU A 10 17.43 2.17 19.95
N SER A 11 16.84 1.21 20.65
CA SER A 11 16.36 1.37 22.03
C SER A 11 17.47 1.82 23.00
N LYS A 12 18.71 1.35 22.81
CA LYS A 12 19.85 1.83 23.59
C LYS A 12 20.28 3.23 23.18
N LEU A 13 20.26 3.54 21.89
CA LEU A 13 20.64 4.84 21.34
C LEU A 13 19.70 5.95 21.81
N VAL A 14 18.39 5.72 21.81
CA VAL A 14 17.40 6.75 22.19
C VAL A 14 17.36 7.05 23.68
N LYS A 15 17.93 6.18 24.54
CA LYS A 15 18.03 6.43 25.99
C LYS A 15 19.01 7.55 26.34
N ASP A 16 20.05 7.72 25.53
CA ASP A 16 21.07 8.74 25.75
C ASP A 16 21.61 9.24 24.39
N ILE A 17 20.94 10.26 23.85
CA ILE A 17 21.32 10.88 22.58
C ILE A 17 22.35 11.97 22.85
N SER A 18 23.63 11.67 22.60
CA SER A 18 24.70 12.66 22.61
C SER A 18 24.83 13.34 21.24
N LYS A 19 24.86 14.68 21.23
CA LYS A 19 25.04 15.48 20.00
C LYS A 19 26.37 15.17 19.28
N GLU A 20 27.39 14.82 20.06
CA GLU A 20 28.73 14.53 19.54
C GLU A 20 28.82 13.12 18.93
N THR A 21 28.08 12.15 19.49
CA THR A 21 28.23 10.74 19.11
C THR A 21 27.07 10.19 18.28
N PHE A 22 25.93 10.86 18.24
CA PHE A 22 24.66 10.37 17.68
C PHE A 22 24.83 9.62 16.35
N ILE A 23 25.40 10.28 15.33
CA ILE A 23 25.48 9.70 13.99
C ILE A 23 26.39 8.47 13.93
N TYR A 24 27.42 8.43 14.77
CA TYR A 24 28.31 7.28 14.90
C TYR A 24 27.62 6.12 15.58
N ASP A 25 26.84 6.40 16.63
CA ASP A 25 26.09 5.39 17.36
C ASP A 25 24.94 4.85 16.51
N LEU A 26 24.34 5.68 15.66
CA LEU A 26 23.35 5.27 14.67
C LEU A 26 23.98 4.31 13.65
N LEU A 27 25.14 4.64 13.10
CA LEU A 27 25.88 3.73 12.21
C LEU A 27 26.22 2.40 12.89
N LEU A 28 26.56 2.41 14.18
CA LEU A 28 26.80 1.19 14.97
C LEU A 28 25.52 0.38 15.18
N ALA A 29 24.39 1.04 15.45
CA ALA A 29 23.10 0.40 15.62
C ALA A 29 22.68 -0.39 14.36
N TYR A 30 23.05 0.14 13.18
CA TYR A 30 22.87 -0.48 11.88
C TYR A 30 24.02 -1.40 11.43
N GLY A 31 24.94 -1.76 12.33
CA GLY A 31 25.95 -2.80 12.09
C GLY A 31 27.18 -2.33 11.29
N THR A 32 27.42 -1.01 11.19
CA THR A 32 28.70 -0.52 10.66
C THR A 32 29.85 -0.96 11.57
N PRO A 33 30.97 -1.50 11.04
CA PRO A 33 32.05 -2.00 11.87
C PRO A 33 32.64 -0.93 12.79
N LYS A 34 32.88 -1.27 14.08
CA LYS A 34 33.48 -0.36 15.07
C LYS A 34 34.78 0.29 14.59
N ALA A 35 35.64 -0.47 13.91
CA ALA A 35 36.88 0.05 13.32
C ALA A 35 36.62 1.17 12.30
N THR A 36 35.57 1.04 11.47
CA THR A 36 35.17 2.07 10.50
C THR A 36 34.67 3.31 11.20
N VAL A 37 33.81 3.15 12.21
CA VAL A 37 33.25 4.26 12.99
C VAL A 37 34.36 5.00 13.75
N ASN A 38 35.32 4.29 14.34
CA ASN A 38 36.46 4.89 15.03
C ASN A 38 37.36 5.70 14.08
N LEU A 39 37.57 5.22 12.85
CA LEU A 39 38.30 5.99 11.84
C LEU A 39 37.51 7.22 11.35
N LEU A 40 36.18 7.13 11.32
CA LEU A 40 35.31 8.25 10.98
C LEU A 40 35.32 9.33 12.08
N LYS A 41 35.26 8.93 13.36
CA LYS A 41 35.42 9.82 14.52
C LYS A 41 36.76 10.56 14.52
N LYS A 42 37.84 9.89 14.09
CA LYS A 42 39.19 10.48 13.96
C LYS A 42 39.38 11.30 12.67
N GLY A 43 38.34 11.55 11.89
CA GLY A 43 38.40 12.28 10.61
C GLY A 43 39.01 11.51 9.44
N LYS A 44 39.76 10.42 9.68
CA LYS A 44 40.48 9.65 8.64
C LYS A 44 39.59 9.03 7.55
N ARG A 45 38.30 8.81 7.83
CA ARG A 45 37.31 8.31 6.86
C ARG A 45 36.22 9.32 6.50
N ASN A 46 36.28 10.53 7.06
CA ASN A 46 35.35 11.60 6.69
C ASN A 46 35.85 12.24 5.40
N LEU A 47 35.01 12.25 4.36
CA LEU A 47 35.36 12.90 3.09
C LEU A 47 34.90 14.35 3.01
N SER A 48 34.17 14.86 4.01
CA SER A 48 33.88 16.29 4.11
C SER A 48 35.08 17.06 4.66
N LYS A 49 35.19 18.30 4.22
CA LYS A 49 36.13 19.30 4.75
C LYS A 49 35.47 20.25 5.76
N HIS A 50 34.17 20.09 6.00
CA HIS A 50 33.39 20.94 6.90
C HIS A 50 33.13 20.23 8.24
N ASP A 51 33.30 20.95 9.34
CA ASP A 51 33.18 20.40 10.71
C ASP A 51 31.74 20.05 11.12
N ASP A 52 30.76 20.54 10.38
CA ASP A 52 29.34 20.25 10.53
C ASP A 52 28.88 19.07 9.65
N GLN A 53 29.78 18.53 8.82
CA GLN A 53 29.44 17.50 7.84
C GLN A 53 30.25 16.22 8.00
N ILE A 54 29.60 15.10 7.70
CA ILE A 54 30.25 13.79 7.62
C ILE A 54 29.84 13.13 6.31
N ILE A 55 30.83 12.83 5.47
CA ILE A 55 30.61 12.07 4.24
C ILE A 55 31.29 10.71 4.38
N LEU A 56 30.47 9.65 4.29
CA LEU A 56 30.90 8.27 4.22
C LEU A 56 30.54 7.70 2.85
N LYS A 57 31.56 7.46 2.02
CA LYS A 57 31.42 7.01 0.62
C LYS A 57 30.41 5.87 0.46
N LYS A 58 29.51 6.00 -0.51
CA LYS A 58 28.42 5.07 -0.85
C LYS A 58 27.38 4.81 0.25
N LYS A 59 27.48 5.49 1.39
CA LYS A 59 26.62 5.24 2.56
C LYS A 59 25.82 6.44 2.98
N MET A 60 26.46 7.59 3.16
CA MET A 60 25.82 8.70 3.86
C MET A 60 26.49 10.04 3.59
N PHE A 61 25.65 11.06 3.44
CA PHE A 61 25.97 12.46 3.70
C PHE A 61 25.20 12.88 4.95
N PHE A 62 25.89 13.41 5.96
CA PHE A 62 25.27 13.90 7.19
C PHE A 62 25.66 15.35 7.42
N GLN A 63 24.71 16.18 7.84
CA GLN A 63 24.96 17.55 8.27
C GLN A 63 24.23 17.89 9.57
N LYS A 64 24.96 18.39 10.56
CA LYS A 64 24.38 18.92 11.80
C LYS A 64 23.92 20.36 11.58
N ILE A 65 22.73 20.71 12.08
CA ILE A 65 22.16 22.05 11.95
C ILE A 65 22.09 22.71 13.32
N VAL A 66 22.77 23.83 13.47
CA VAL A 66 22.81 24.61 14.73
C VAL A 66 21.83 25.78 14.68
N ALA A 67 21.67 26.40 13.52
CA ALA A 67 20.71 27.46 13.25
C ALA A 67 20.26 27.37 11.79
N GLY A 68 18.94 27.47 11.57
CA GLY A 68 18.34 27.38 10.22
C GLY A 68 17.18 26.39 10.15
N ASP A 69 16.51 26.41 9.01
CA ASP A 69 15.39 25.53 8.70
C ASP A 69 15.89 24.19 8.15
N LEU A 70 15.54 23.09 8.81
CA LEU A 70 15.98 21.74 8.44
C LEU A 70 15.41 21.31 7.08
N HIS A 71 14.15 21.63 6.81
CA HIS A 71 13.46 21.28 5.57
C HIS A 71 14.07 22.01 4.38
N ASN A 72 14.35 23.31 4.51
CA ASN A 72 15.04 24.06 3.46
C ASN A 72 16.46 23.55 3.23
N THR A 73 17.16 23.17 4.30
CA THR A 73 18.52 22.62 4.20
C THR A 73 18.51 21.29 3.46
N ILE A 74 17.66 20.33 3.86
CA ILE A 74 17.64 19.01 3.23
C ILE A 74 17.17 19.09 1.77
N ASP A 75 16.25 19.99 1.45
CA ASP A 75 15.81 20.26 0.08
C ASP A 75 16.91 20.89 -0.79
N THR A 76 17.79 21.69 -0.19
CA THR A 76 18.97 22.24 -0.86
C THR A 76 20.00 21.15 -1.12
N LEU A 77 20.32 20.35 -0.10
CA LEU A 77 21.27 19.23 -0.21
C LEU A 77 20.80 18.17 -1.21
N LYS A 78 19.49 17.94 -1.32
CA LYS A 78 18.90 17.03 -2.33
C LYS A 78 19.21 17.47 -3.77
N ARG A 79 19.47 18.76 -4.01
CA ARG A 79 19.71 19.33 -5.35
C ARG A 79 21.18 19.71 -5.58
N ASP A 80 22.03 19.53 -4.57
CA ASP A 80 23.42 19.96 -4.60
C ASP A 80 24.34 18.85 -5.13
N GLU A 81 25.10 19.14 -6.20
CA GLU A 81 26.05 18.19 -6.78
C GLU A 81 27.14 17.75 -5.81
N TYR A 82 27.57 18.62 -4.87
CA TYR A 82 28.59 18.26 -3.88
C TYR A 82 28.12 17.13 -2.96
N THR A 83 26.85 17.17 -2.56
CA THR A 83 26.20 16.13 -1.76
C THR A 83 26.28 14.75 -2.43
N TYR A 84 26.10 14.68 -3.75
CA TYR A 84 26.07 13.41 -4.50
C TYR A 84 27.44 12.90 -4.97
N ARG A 85 28.52 13.67 -4.80
CA ARG A 85 29.88 13.34 -5.28
C ARG A 85 30.41 11.96 -4.88
N HIS A 86 29.93 11.43 -3.77
CA HIS A 86 30.35 10.14 -3.21
C HIS A 86 29.21 9.11 -3.12
N ASP A 87 28.17 9.28 -3.93
CA ASP A 87 27.00 8.40 -4.07
C ASP A 87 26.36 8.04 -2.71
N PRO A 88 26.04 9.03 -1.84
CA PRO A 88 25.50 8.72 -0.52
C PRO A 88 24.19 7.95 -0.66
N ARG A 89 24.04 6.80 0.03
CA ARG A 89 22.74 6.10 0.09
C ARG A 89 21.70 6.91 0.87
N PHE A 90 22.14 7.64 1.90
CA PHE A 90 21.27 8.52 2.68
C PHE A 90 21.83 9.93 2.79
N ILE A 91 20.97 10.93 2.70
CA ILE A 91 21.23 12.30 3.13
C ILE A 91 20.51 12.47 4.46
N VAL A 92 21.22 12.91 5.51
CA VAL A 92 20.67 13.01 6.88
C VAL A 92 20.99 14.39 7.45
N VAL A 93 19.98 15.10 7.96
CA VAL A 93 20.16 16.36 8.69
C VAL A 93 19.43 16.32 10.02
N THR A 94 19.99 16.99 11.03
CA THR A 94 19.36 17.07 12.35
C THR A 94 19.84 18.27 13.17
N ASP A 95 18.94 18.84 13.97
CA ASP A 95 19.22 19.77 15.07
C ASP A 95 19.24 19.07 16.44
N TYR A 96 19.25 17.73 16.45
CA TYR A 96 19.15 16.86 17.61
C TYR A 96 17.81 16.93 18.36
N LYS A 97 16.78 17.55 17.76
CA LYS A 97 15.37 17.44 18.18
C LYS A 97 14.57 16.72 17.10
N THR A 98 14.76 17.12 15.86
CA THR A 98 14.15 16.59 14.65
C THR A 98 15.24 15.96 13.78
N LEU A 99 14.93 14.83 13.16
CA LEU A 99 15.79 14.15 12.21
C LEU A 99 15.07 14.06 10.87
N LEU A 100 15.68 14.66 9.85
CA LEU A 100 15.25 14.51 8.47
C LEU A 100 16.24 13.62 7.72
N ALA A 101 15.73 12.71 6.90
CA ALA A 101 16.58 11.89 6.06
C ALA A 101 15.93 11.58 4.70
N ILE A 102 16.77 11.37 3.69
CA ILE A 102 16.35 10.96 2.35
C ILE A 102 17.14 9.72 1.98
N ASP A 103 16.45 8.67 1.55
CA ASP A 103 17.04 7.56 0.81
C ASP A 103 17.20 7.98 -0.66
N THR A 104 18.43 8.16 -1.11
CA THR A 104 18.72 8.66 -2.47
C THR A 104 18.44 7.64 -3.56
N LYS A 105 18.28 6.35 -3.22
CA LYS A 105 17.96 5.30 -4.17
C LYS A 105 16.46 5.16 -4.38
N THR A 106 15.66 5.32 -3.32
CA THR A 106 14.20 5.11 -3.37
C THR A 106 13.40 6.41 -3.29
N ASP A 107 14.05 7.56 -3.15
CA ASP A 107 13.45 8.87 -2.89
C ASP A 107 12.56 8.92 -1.62
N ASP A 108 12.68 7.93 -0.75
CA ASP A 108 11.92 7.84 0.48
C ASP A 108 12.45 8.82 1.52
N THR A 109 11.56 9.39 2.33
CA THR A 109 11.89 10.47 3.24
C THR A 109 11.46 10.15 4.67
N LEU A 110 12.27 10.57 5.63
CA LEU A 110 11.97 10.50 7.04
C LEU A 110 11.92 11.91 7.60
N ASP A 111 10.88 12.22 8.36
CA ASP A 111 10.70 13.48 9.09
C ASP A 111 10.06 13.17 10.44
N ILE A 112 10.90 13.13 11.48
CA ILE A 112 10.50 12.64 12.80
C ILE A 112 11.20 13.40 13.92
N LYS A 113 10.64 13.32 15.13
CA LYS A 113 11.42 13.61 16.34
C LYS A 113 12.53 12.57 16.47
N ILE A 114 13.72 12.97 16.85
CA ILE A 114 14.90 12.08 16.88
C ILE A 114 14.70 10.87 17.82
N GLN A 115 13.91 11.02 18.88
CA GLN A 115 13.56 9.94 19.81
C GLN A 115 12.65 8.87 19.17
N GLU A 116 11.91 9.22 18.13
CA GLU A 116 10.99 8.32 17.43
C GLU A 116 11.69 7.42 16.42
N ILE A 117 13.01 7.54 16.25
CA ILE A 117 13.78 6.72 15.30
C ILE A 117 13.61 5.21 15.55
N ILE A 118 13.31 4.80 16.79
CA ILE A 118 13.00 3.41 17.15
C ILE A 118 11.72 2.89 16.45
N LYS A 119 10.75 3.77 16.13
CA LYS A 119 9.53 3.42 15.39
C LYS A 119 9.79 3.21 13.89
N HIS A 120 10.97 3.58 13.39
CA HIS A 120 11.33 3.49 11.97
C HIS A 120 12.60 2.65 11.71
N PRO A 121 12.69 1.41 12.25
CA PRO A 121 13.92 0.62 12.20
C PRO A 121 14.33 0.24 10.77
N PHE A 122 13.39 0.22 9.83
CA PHE A 122 13.63 -0.15 8.44
C PHE A 122 14.25 0.97 7.59
N PHE A 123 14.14 2.25 7.99
CA PHE A 123 14.53 3.36 7.11
C PHE A 123 16.02 3.29 6.72
N PHE A 124 16.91 3.09 7.70
CA PHE A 124 18.35 2.89 7.43
C PHE A 124 18.75 1.41 7.26
N GLY A 125 17.77 0.51 7.07
CA GLY A 125 17.99 -0.92 6.84
C GLY A 125 19.06 -1.27 5.79
N PRO A 126 19.17 -0.53 4.66
CA PRO A 126 20.22 -0.74 3.66
C PRO A 126 21.64 -0.73 4.23
N TRP A 127 21.94 0.01 5.31
CA TRP A 127 23.25 -0.05 5.97
C TRP A 127 23.56 -1.41 6.61
N ALA A 128 22.52 -2.13 7.04
CA ALA A 128 22.58 -3.48 7.59
C ALA A 128 22.46 -4.58 6.51
N LYS A 129 22.48 -4.21 5.22
CA LYS A 129 22.17 -5.08 4.07
C LYS A 129 20.73 -5.62 4.07
N ILE A 130 19.83 -4.91 4.74
CA ILE A 130 18.39 -5.14 4.66
C ILE A 130 17.88 -4.11 3.67
N GLU A 131 17.93 -4.42 2.38
CA GLU A 131 17.34 -3.51 1.39
C GLU A 131 15.85 -3.37 1.69
N LYS A 132 15.37 -2.14 1.65
CA LYS A 132 13.95 -1.88 1.42
C LYS A 132 13.70 -2.43 0.02
N THR A 133 13.25 -3.67 -0.09
CA THR A 133 12.49 -4.04 -1.26
C THR A 133 11.40 -2.99 -1.37
N THR A 134 11.21 -2.38 -2.54
CA THR A 134 10.06 -1.50 -2.86
C THR A 134 8.70 -2.23 -2.76
N HIS A 135 8.67 -3.37 -2.09
CA HIS A 135 7.48 -3.95 -1.50
C HIS A 135 7.18 -3.08 -0.29
N ALA A 136 6.05 -2.37 -0.33
CA ALA A 136 5.40 -1.94 0.88
C ALA A 136 5.41 -3.15 1.83
N ASN A 137 6.29 -3.11 2.84
CA ASN A 137 6.10 -3.98 3.98
C ASN A 137 4.73 -3.57 4.51
N GLU A 138 3.84 -4.55 4.66
CA GLU A 138 2.59 -4.39 5.41
C GLU A 138 2.91 -3.58 6.66
N ASN A 139 2.14 -2.53 6.92
CA ASN A 139 2.36 -1.67 8.08
C ASN A 139 2.47 -2.60 9.30
N PRO A 140 3.43 -2.42 10.22
CA PRO A 140 3.45 -3.19 11.46
C PRO A 140 2.10 -3.18 12.19
N ALA A 141 1.29 -2.12 12.02
CA ALA A 141 -0.10 -2.08 12.45
C ALA A 141 -0.98 -3.14 11.73
N ASP A 142 -0.93 -3.23 10.40
CA ASP A 142 -1.66 -4.22 9.59
C ASP A 142 -1.34 -5.65 10.03
N VAL A 143 -0.06 -5.97 10.20
CA VAL A 143 0.39 -7.31 10.62
C VAL A 143 -0.14 -7.63 12.02
N LYS A 144 -0.01 -6.69 12.96
CA LYS A 144 -0.45 -6.86 14.34
C LYS A 144 -1.98 -7.01 14.43
N ALA A 145 -2.72 -6.25 13.64
CA ALA A 145 -4.18 -6.32 13.59
C ALA A 145 -4.65 -7.64 12.96
N ALA A 146 -4.01 -8.10 11.87
CA ALA A 146 -4.33 -9.38 11.25
C ALA A 146 -4.07 -10.55 12.22
N GLU A 147 -2.96 -10.52 12.95
CA GLU A 147 -2.66 -11.51 13.99
C GLU A 147 -3.68 -11.50 15.14
N LYS A 148 -4.15 -10.33 15.58
CA LYS A 148 -5.19 -10.22 16.61
C LYS A 148 -6.52 -10.79 16.12
N MET A 149 -6.94 -10.44 14.91
CA MET A 149 -8.16 -11.00 14.29
C MET A 149 -8.08 -12.51 14.10
N ALA A 150 -6.92 -13.05 13.70
CA ALA A 150 -6.71 -14.50 13.60
C ALA A 150 -6.81 -15.20 14.96
N LYS A 151 -6.28 -14.60 16.03
CA LYS A 151 -6.41 -15.13 17.39
C LYS A 151 -7.85 -15.11 17.90
N ILE A 152 -8.62 -14.08 17.55
CA ILE A 152 -10.07 -14.01 17.86
C ILE A 152 -10.79 -15.16 17.17
N TYR A 153 -10.53 -15.38 15.88
CA TYR A 153 -11.09 -16.49 15.12
C TYR A 153 -10.77 -17.85 15.76
N ASP A 154 -9.50 -18.12 16.04
CA ASP A 154 -9.06 -19.37 16.68
C ASP A 154 -9.70 -19.59 18.07
N GLU A 155 -9.94 -18.51 18.82
CA GLU A 155 -10.60 -18.59 20.12
C GLU A 155 -12.10 -18.87 19.98
N ILE A 156 -12.77 -18.27 18.98
CA ILE A 156 -14.17 -18.57 18.66
C ILE A 156 -14.35 -20.04 18.28
N LEU A 157 -13.44 -20.61 17.49
CA LEU A 157 -13.49 -22.02 17.07
C LEU A 157 -13.44 -23.03 18.23
N LYS A 158 -12.93 -22.65 19.41
CA LYS A 158 -12.83 -23.57 20.56
C LYS A 158 -14.17 -23.81 21.26
N GLY A 159 -15.11 -22.87 21.12
CA GLY A 159 -16.41 -22.90 21.80
C GLY A 159 -17.59 -23.06 20.85
N ASN A 160 -17.35 -23.23 19.55
CA ASN A 160 -18.37 -23.28 18.51
C ASN A 160 -18.01 -24.38 17.51
N GLU A 161 -18.97 -25.23 17.18
CA GLU A 161 -18.81 -26.30 16.18
C GLU A 161 -19.23 -25.78 14.79
N TYR A 162 -18.36 -25.92 13.81
CA TYR A 162 -18.61 -25.53 12.42
C TYR A 162 -18.34 -26.75 11.53
N GLU A 163 -19.40 -27.41 11.07
CA GLU A 163 -19.30 -28.65 10.29
C GLU A 163 -19.50 -28.41 8.80
N THR A 164 -20.24 -27.36 8.46
CA THR A 164 -20.62 -27.03 7.09
C THR A 164 -19.86 -25.83 6.54
N LYS A 165 -19.78 -25.77 5.20
CA LYS A 165 -19.23 -24.60 4.51
C LYS A 165 -20.05 -23.33 4.73
N GLU A 166 -21.35 -23.48 4.97
CA GLU A 166 -22.27 -22.37 5.19
C GLU A 166 -22.04 -21.72 6.56
N GLU A 167 -21.82 -22.52 7.60
CA GLU A 167 -21.50 -22.00 8.94
C GLU A 167 -20.13 -21.30 8.96
N LEU A 168 -19.12 -21.87 8.28
CA LEU A 168 -17.82 -21.22 8.11
C LEU A 168 -17.93 -19.92 7.29
N HIS A 169 -18.83 -19.88 6.30
CA HIS A 169 -19.10 -18.67 5.53
C HIS A 169 -19.74 -17.59 6.42
N GLY A 170 -20.71 -17.96 7.26
CA GLY A 170 -21.32 -17.06 8.24
C GLY A 170 -20.30 -16.48 9.23
N LEU A 171 -19.35 -17.29 9.72
CA LEU A 171 -18.26 -16.81 10.58
C LEU A 171 -17.34 -15.80 9.87
N ASN A 172 -17.05 -16.01 8.59
CA ASN A 172 -16.27 -15.07 7.79
C ASN A 172 -16.99 -13.73 7.57
N ILE A 173 -18.32 -13.77 7.36
CA ILE A 173 -19.15 -12.56 7.29
C ILE A 173 -19.15 -11.84 8.65
N PHE A 174 -19.29 -12.58 9.75
CA PHE A 174 -19.21 -12.04 11.11
C PHE A 174 -17.89 -11.29 11.34
N LEU A 175 -16.74 -11.90 11.03
CA LEU A 175 -15.44 -11.24 11.17
C LEU A 175 -15.32 -9.97 10.31
N SER A 176 -15.90 -9.98 9.11
CA SER A 176 -15.92 -8.81 8.23
C SER A 176 -16.75 -7.67 8.82
N ARG A 177 -17.84 -7.98 9.52
CA ARG A 177 -18.65 -6.99 10.25
C ARG A 177 -17.92 -6.41 11.44
N MET A 178 -17.20 -7.24 12.21
CA MET A 178 -16.35 -6.78 13.31
C MET A 178 -15.29 -5.79 12.81
N LEU A 179 -14.57 -6.18 11.75
CA LEU A 179 -13.56 -5.34 11.12
C LEU A 179 -14.11 -4.01 10.62
N PHE A 180 -15.30 -4.02 10.00
CA PHE A 180 -15.99 -2.79 9.64
C PHE A 180 -16.28 -1.91 10.85
N CYS A 181 -16.77 -2.48 11.96
CA CYS A 181 -17.14 -1.69 13.14
C CYS A 181 -15.92 -1.02 13.79
N PHE A 182 -14.78 -1.72 13.88
CA PHE A 182 -13.51 -1.14 14.34
C PHE A 182 -13.04 0.00 13.44
N PHE A 183 -13.07 -0.20 12.12
CA PHE A 183 -12.72 0.87 11.18
C PHE A 183 -13.68 2.06 11.28
N ALA A 184 -14.98 1.80 11.51
CA ALA A 184 -16.01 2.82 11.54
C ALA A 184 -15.89 3.74 12.77
N GLU A 185 -15.55 3.21 13.94
CA GLU A 185 -15.32 4.03 15.15
C GLU A 185 -14.08 4.91 15.07
N ASP A 186 -13.10 4.51 14.28
CA ASP A 186 -11.89 5.28 14.09
C ASP A 186 -12.00 6.25 12.91
N THR A 187 -12.88 6.06 11.94
CA THR A 187 -12.96 6.90 10.72
C THR A 187 -14.15 7.87 10.66
N GLU A 188 -14.66 8.30 11.83
CA GLU A 188 -15.79 9.25 11.97
C GLU A 188 -17.14 8.74 11.41
N ILE A 189 -17.21 7.47 11.01
CA ILE A 189 -18.48 6.83 10.65
C ILE A 189 -19.29 6.65 11.94
N PHE A 190 -18.70 6.08 12.97
CA PHE A 190 -19.24 6.07 14.33
C PHE A 190 -18.56 7.16 15.17
N ASN A 191 -19.06 7.38 16.38
CA ASN A 191 -18.33 8.19 17.35
C ASN A 191 -17.05 7.46 17.77
N GLU A 192 -16.04 8.23 18.20
CA GLU A 192 -14.74 7.69 18.62
C GLU A 192 -14.91 6.58 19.68
N ASN A 193 -14.31 5.41 19.42
CA ASN A 193 -14.39 4.21 20.27
C ASN A 193 -15.84 3.74 20.59
N GLN A 194 -16.86 4.15 19.82
CA GLN A 194 -18.26 3.87 20.15
C GLN A 194 -18.56 2.36 20.20
N PHE A 195 -18.04 1.59 19.24
CA PHE A 195 -18.29 0.16 19.16
C PHE A 195 -17.59 -0.59 20.30
N THR A 196 -16.32 -0.30 20.53
CA THR A 196 -15.51 -0.90 21.59
C THR A 196 -16.04 -0.56 22.98
N ASN A 197 -16.38 0.71 23.23
CA ASN A 197 -16.98 1.13 24.50
C ASN A 197 -18.34 0.51 24.73
N ALA A 198 -19.16 0.35 23.69
CA ALA A 198 -20.47 -0.25 23.82
C ALA A 198 -20.40 -1.75 24.16
N ILE A 199 -19.45 -2.49 23.57
CA ILE A 199 -19.16 -3.87 24.01
C ILE A 199 -18.72 -3.88 25.48
N SER A 200 -17.77 -3.03 25.85
CA SER A 200 -17.24 -2.98 27.23
C SER A 200 -18.33 -2.65 28.27
N SER A 201 -19.24 -1.74 27.93
CA SER A 201 -20.22 -1.18 28.88
C SER A 201 -21.57 -1.91 28.92
N HIS A 202 -21.94 -2.62 27.84
CA HIS A 202 -23.27 -3.22 27.70
C HIS A 202 -23.26 -4.75 27.56
N THR A 203 -22.13 -5.40 27.83
CA THR A 203 -22.01 -6.87 27.86
C THR A 203 -21.30 -7.33 29.12
N GLN A 204 -21.65 -8.52 29.61
CA GLN A 204 -21.07 -9.13 30.79
C GLN A 204 -19.61 -9.54 30.59
N ASP A 205 -18.84 -9.49 31.68
CA ASP A 205 -17.41 -9.82 31.66
C ASP A 205 -17.11 -11.27 31.28
N ASP A 206 -18.07 -12.18 31.45
CA ASP A 206 -17.93 -13.57 31.06
C ASP A 206 -18.17 -13.83 29.56
N GLY A 207 -18.66 -12.83 28.82
CA GLY A 207 -18.95 -12.89 27.38
C GLY A 207 -20.26 -13.60 27.02
N SER A 208 -21.06 -14.02 28.00
CA SER A 208 -22.26 -14.86 27.78
C SER A 208 -23.36 -14.17 26.97
N ASP A 209 -23.47 -12.84 27.05
CA ASP A 209 -24.49 -12.02 26.38
C ASP A 209 -23.98 -11.28 25.14
N LEU A 210 -22.67 -11.39 24.83
CA LEU A 210 -22.05 -10.70 23.69
C LEU A 210 -22.66 -11.11 22.35
N GLN A 211 -23.05 -12.38 22.21
CA GLN A 211 -23.70 -12.89 21.00
C GLN A 211 -25.03 -12.17 20.74
N GLU A 212 -25.88 -12.10 21.76
CA GLU A 212 -27.19 -11.44 21.66
C GLU A 212 -27.04 -9.94 21.39
N TYR A 213 -26.08 -9.30 22.04
CA TYR A 213 -25.75 -7.90 21.83
C TYR A 213 -25.35 -7.63 20.37
N LEU A 214 -24.39 -8.39 19.82
CA LEU A 214 -23.88 -8.18 18.47
C LEU A 214 -24.94 -8.47 17.39
N ASN A 215 -25.79 -9.48 17.59
CA ASN A 215 -26.91 -9.74 16.69
C ASN A 215 -27.85 -8.52 16.60
N LYS A 216 -28.26 -7.97 17.75
CA LYS A 216 -29.11 -6.77 17.79
C LYS A 216 -28.42 -5.56 17.17
N LEU A 217 -27.14 -5.34 17.46
CA LEU A 217 -26.39 -4.24 16.88
C LEU A 217 -26.34 -4.33 15.35
N PHE A 218 -26.04 -5.51 14.79
CA PHE A 218 -25.96 -5.69 13.34
C PHE A 218 -27.31 -5.51 12.64
N GLU A 219 -28.41 -5.89 13.27
CA GLU A 219 -29.76 -5.55 12.79
C GLU A 219 -29.99 -4.02 12.78
N VAL A 220 -29.59 -3.31 13.85
CA VAL A 220 -29.74 -1.85 13.96
C VAL A 220 -28.92 -1.10 12.91
N LEU A 221 -27.73 -1.60 12.56
CA LEU A 221 -26.91 -1.04 11.48
C LEU A 221 -27.58 -1.15 10.10
N ASN A 222 -28.52 -2.08 9.95
CA ASN A 222 -29.33 -2.27 8.74
C ASN A 222 -30.79 -1.78 8.88
N THR A 223 -31.13 -1.06 9.95
CA THR A 223 -32.50 -0.61 10.21
C THR A 223 -32.59 0.92 10.35
N GLN A 224 -33.51 1.54 9.60
CA GLN A 224 -33.76 2.99 9.67
C GLN A 224 -34.72 3.37 10.81
N ASP A 225 -35.79 2.60 11.05
CA ASP A 225 -36.72 2.84 12.16
C ASP A 225 -36.35 1.98 13.39
N ARG A 226 -35.88 2.64 14.45
CA ARG A 226 -35.21 1.98 15.59
C ARG A 226 -36.01 2.02 16.88
N LYS A 227 -37.27 2.47 16.84
CA LYS A 227 -38.11 2.67 18.04
C LYS A 227 -38.28 1.41 18.89
N SER A 228 -38.15 0.22 18.30
CA SER A 228 -38.25 -1.07 18.98
C SER A 228 -36.96 -1.54 19.65
N TYR A 229 -35.82 -0.87 19.41
CA TYR A 229 -34.51 -1.26 19.94
C TYR A 229 -34.13 -0.42 21.17
N PRO A 230 -33.23 -0.92 22.05
CA PRO A 230 -32.73 -0.14 23.19
C PRO A 230 -32.07 1.17 22.77
N GLU A 231 -32.24 2.21 23.60
CA GLU A 231 -31.75 3.58 23.33
C GLU A 231 -30.24 3.64 23.11
N TYR A 232 -29.44 2.82 23.82
CA TYR A 232 -27.99 2.78 23.65
C TYR A 232 -27.53 2.30 22.26
N LEU A 233 -28.42 1.72 21.43
CA LEU A 233 -28.13 1.34 20.05
C LEU A 233 -28.52 2.43 19.04
N HIS A 234 -29.30 3.44 19.44
CA HIS A 234 -29.87 4.41 18.50
C HIS A 234 -28.81 5.33 17.90
N ASP A 235 -27.71 5.54 18.62
CA ASP A 235 -26.61 6.44 18.22
C ASP A 235 -25.70 5.86 17.12
N PHE A 236 -25.78 4.55 16.82
CA PHE A 236 -25.00 3.96 15.73
C PHE A 236 -25.53 4.41 14.38
N LYS A 237 -24.71 4.94 13.47
CA LYS A 237 -25.24 5.38 12.16
C LYS A 237 -25.82 4.22 11.35
N TYR A 238 -26.85 4.51 10.56
CA TYR A 238 -27.38 3.55 9.59
C TYR A 238 -26.37 3.39 8.44
N VAL A 239 -25.98 2.15 8.15
CA VAL A 239 -24.95 1.85 7.15
C VAL A 239 -25.60 1.37 5.84
N ASN A 240 -26.66 0.56 5.92
CA ASN A 240 -27.32 -0.13 4.79
C ASN A 240 -26.38 -1.01 3.93
N GLY A 241 -26.98 -1.85 3.07
CA GLY A 241 -26.43 -2.07 1.74
C GLY A 241 -25.29 -3.10 1.65
N GLY A 242 -25.63 -4.37 1.85
CA GLY A 242 -24.76 -5.50 1.49
C GLY A 242 -24.27 -6.26 2.71
N LEU A 243 -23.23 -5.74 3.40
CA LEU A 243 -22.54 -6.47 4.47
C LEU A 243 -23.45 -6.85 5.66
N PHE A 244 -24.41 -5.99 6.01
CA PHE A 244 -25.39 -6.21 7.08
C PHE A 244 -26.77 -6.65 6.56
N GLY A 245 -26.91 -6.89 5.25
CA GLY A 245 -28.19 -7.19 4.61
C GLY A 245 -28.68 -8.62 4.84
N GLU A 246 -27.76 -9.58 4.92
CA GLU A 246 -28.08 -10.98 5.20
C GLU A 246 -28.06 -11.27 6.70
N SER A 247 -29.01 -12.08 7.17
CA SER A 247 -29.02 -12.50 8.57
C SER A 247 -28.00 -13.61 8.81
N HIS A 248 -26.99 -13.34 9.63
CA HIS A 248 -25.99 -14.30 10.08
C HIS A 248 -25.81 -14.10 11.58
N ASN A 249 -25.97 -15.18 12.35
CA ASN A 249 -25.80 -15.12 13.80
C ASN A 249 -24.33 -14.95 14.15
N ALA A 250 -24.05 -14.06 15.11
CA ALA A 250 -22.79 -14.03 15.81
C ALA A 250 -22.56 -15.37 16.54
N PRO A 251 -21.30 -15.78 16.75
CA PRO A 251 -20.96 -16.98 17.50
C PRO A 251 -21.17 -16.80 19.01
N ALA A 252 -21.11 -17.89 19.77
CA ALA A 252 -20.99 -17.81 21.22
C ALA A 252 -19.58 -17.38 21.62
N PHE A 253 -19.45 -16.58 22.68
CA PHE A 253 -18.17 -16.03 23.14
C PHE A 253 -17.80 -16.50 24.53
N SER A 254 -16.50 -16.71 24.75
CA SER A 254 -15.94 -16.86 26.08
C SER A 254 -15.49 -15.51 26.63
N ARG A 255 -15.27 -15.43 27.94
CA ARG A 255 -14.59 -14.29 28.61
C ARG A 255 -13.33 -13.86 27.87
N LYS A 256 -12.55 -14.83 27.41
CA LYS A 256 -11.29 -14.59 26.70
C LYS A 256 -11.53 -14.01 25.30
N ALA A 257 -12.49 -14.54 24.56
CA ALA A 257 -12.86 -14.00 23.25
C ALA A 257 -13.37 -12.56 23.35
N ARG A 258 -14.22 -12.26 24.34
CA ARG A 258 -14.69 -10.89 24.62
C ARG A 258 -13.52 -9.94 24.89
N GLN A 259 -12.62 -10.32 25.78
CA GLN A 259 -11.46 -9.48 26.12
C GLN A 259 -10.58 -9.21 24.88
N MET A 260 -10.34 -10.23 24.06
CA MET A 260 -9.56 -10.08 22.82
C MET A 260 -10.21 -9.13 21.82
N ILE A 261 -11.55 -9.14 21.72
CA ILE A 261 -12.31 -8.22 20.86
C ILE A 261 -12.13 -6.77 21.33
N ILE A 262 -12.27 -6.50 22.63
CA ILE A 262 -12.07 -5.16 23.20
C ILE A 262 -10.62 -4.68 22.95
N GLU A 263 -9.63 -5.51 23.24
CA GLU A 263 -8.21 -5.20 22.98
C GLU A 263 -7.88 -5.04 21.48
N CYS A 264 -8.74 -5.51 20.59
CA CYS A 264 -8.60 -5.31 19.14
C CYS A 264 -9.07 -3.90 18.75
N GLY A 265 -10.12 -3.40 19.40
CA GLY A 265 -10.61 -2.04 19.25
C GLY A 265 -9.68 -0.96 19.81
N GLU A 266 -8.77 -1.30 20.71
CA GLU A 266 -7.72 -0.38 21.19
C GLU A 266 -6.60 -0.10 20.16
N LEU A 267 -6.63 -0.78 19.01
CA LEU A 267 -5.72 -0.46 17.90
C LEU A 267 -6.23 0.78 17.16
N ASP A 268 -5.31 1.52 16.54
CA ASP A 268 -5.68 2.63 15.64
C ASP A 268 -5.97 2.08 14.24
N TRP A 269 -7.25 1.94 13.91
CA TRP A 269 -7.73 1.44 12.63
C TRP A 269 -7.75 2.50 11.52
N GLN A 270 -7.48 3.78 11.83
CA GLN A 270 -7.22 4.78 10.78
C GLN A 270 -5.92 4.50 10.03
N ASP A 271 -4.90 4.02 10.76
CA ASP A 271 -3.56 3.72 10.23
C ASP A 271 -3.45 2.31 9.62
N ILE A 272 -4.51 1.50 9.73
CA ILE A 272 -4.56 0.15 9.16
C ILE A 272 -5.06 0.21 7.72
N ASN A 273 -4.27 -0.35 6.80
CA ASN A 273 -4.60 -0.37 5.39
C ASN A 273 -5.73 -1.39 5.14
N PRO A 274 -6.75 -1.05 4.32
CA PRO A 274 -7.79 -1.99 3.90
C PRO A 274 -7.28 -3.31 3.30
N ASP A 275 -6.01 -3.42 2.89
CA ASP A 275 -5.44 -4.70 2.47
C ASP A 275 -5.39 -5.80 3.54
N ILE A 276 -5.58 -5.43 4.82
CA ILE A 276 -5.72 -6.36 5.93
C ILE A 276 -6.83 -7.40 5.71
N PHE A 277 -7.87 -7.10 4.93
CA PHE A 277 -8.89 -8.09 4.58
C PHE A 277 -8.25 -9.33 3.93
N GLY A 278 -7.27 -9.12 3.05
CA GLY A 278 -6.58 -10.18 2.34
C GLY A 278 -5.74 -11.08 3.26
N SER A 279 -4.92 -10.47 4.12
CA SER A 279 -4.07 -11.19 5.07
C SER A 279 -4.90 -11.87 6.17
N MET A 280 -5.98 -11.23 6.63
CA MET A 280 -6.93 -11.80 7.57
C MET A 280 -7.60 -13.06 7.00
N PHE A 281 -8.21 -12.99 5.80
CA PHE A 281 -8.83 -14.17 5.18
C PHE A 281 -7.82 -15.29 4.94
N GLN A 282 -6.58 -14.96 4.57
CA GLN A 282 -5.51 -15.95 4.44
C GLN A 282 -5.09 -16.56 5.78
N ALA A 283 -5.18 -15.82 6.88
CA ALA A 283 -4.85 -16.30 8.21
C ALA A 283 -5.93 -17.25 8.75
N VAL A 284 -7.21 -16.95 8.52
CA VAL A 284 -8.34 -17.72 9.10
C VAL A 284 -8.78 -18.92 8.26
N VAL A 285 -8.50 -18.95 6.95
CA VAL A 285 -8.85 -20.11 6.10
C VAL A 285 -7.83 -21.23 6.21
N HIS A 286 -8.30 -22.43 6.56
CA HIS A 286 -7.49 -23.66 6.65
C HIS A 286 -6.69 -23.95 5.37
N LYS A 287 -5.44 -24.44 5.52
CA LYS A 287 -4.50 -24.72 4.42
C LYS A 287 -5.11 -25.61 3.32
N ASP A 288 -5.97 -26.55 3.68
CA ASP A 288 -6.56 -27.52 2.74
C ASP A 288 -7.65 -26.93 1.84
N GLN A 289 -8.27 -25.81 2.23
CA GLN A 289 -9.26 -25.10 1.41
C GLN A 289 -8.64 -24.03 0.49
N ARG A 290 -7.37 -23.63 0.73
CA ARG A 290 -6.70 -22.57 -0.04
C ARG A 290 -6.42 -22.93 -1.49
N GLY A 291 -6.05 -24.20 -1.75
CA GLY A 291 -5.64 -24.65 -3.08
C GLY A 291 -6.78 -24.76 -4.10
N ASN A 292 -8.00 -25.04 -3.65
CA ASN A 292 -9.14 -25.34 -4.54
C ASN A 292 -10.00 -24.12 -4.90
N MET A 293 -9.93 -23.01 -4.15
CA MET A 293 -10.81 -21.84 -4.38
C MET A 293 -10.15 -20.69 -5.15
N GLY A 294 -8.87 -20.79 -5.49
CA GLY A 294 -8.15 -19.69 -6.16
C GLY A 294 -8.13 -18.39 -5.33
N MET A 295 -8.37 -18.48 -4.01
CA MET A 295 -8.36 -17.36 -3.06
C MET A 295 -6.92 -16.93 -2.74
N HIS A 296 -6.17 -16.59 -3.79
CA HIS A 296 -4.89 -15.95 -3.63
C HIS A 296 -5.13 -14.45 -3.58
N TYR A 297 -5.06 -13.92 -2.37
CA TYR A 297 -4.99 -12.48 -2.18
C TYR A 297 -3.83 -11.93 -3.02
N THR A 298 -4.15 -10.91 -3.82
CA THR A 298 -3.16 -10.20 -4.64
C THR A 298 -2.73 -8.98 -3.83
N SER A 299 -1.48 -8.99 -3.36
CA SER A 299 -0.97 -7.92 -2.49
C SER A 299 -1.12 -6.53 -3.11
N VAL A 300 -1.30 -5.49 -2.29
CA VAL A 300 -1.32 -4.09 -2.76
C VAL A 300 -0.13 -3.79 -3.68
N PRO A 301 1.12 -4.21 -3.39
CA PRO A 301 2.22 -4.07 -4.34
C PRO A 301 1.98 -4.72 -5.71
N ASN A 302 1.33 -5.89 -5.77
CA ASN A 302 1.02 -6.56 -7.03
C ASN A 302 -0.19 -5.92 -7.74
N ILE A 303 -1.19 -5.45 -6.99
CA ILE A 303 -2.26 -4.59 -7.52
C ILE A 303 -1.62 -3.33 -8.10
N MET A 304 -0.76 -2.64 -7.35
CA MET A 304 0.01 -1.45 -7.75
C MET A 304 0.93 -1.73 -8.93
N LYS A 305 1.53 -2.91 -9.11
CA LYS A 305 2.25 -3.26 -10.35
C LYS A 305 1.34 -3.32 -11.59
N VAL A 306 0.04 -3.51 -11.40
CA VAL A 306 -0.96 -3.58 -12.47
C VAL A 306 -1.69 -2.25 -12.66
N ILE A 307 -1.96 -1.49 -11.58
CA ILE A 307 -2.67 -0.20 -11.61
C ILE A 307 -1.73 1.02 -11.61
N ASN A 308 -0.48 0.84 -11.18
CA ASN A 308 0.63 1.78 -11.29
C ASN A 308 1.87 1.02 -11.81
N PRO A 309 1.75 0.32 -12.96
CA PRO A 309 2.88 -0.34 -13.61
C PRO A 309 4.00 0.69 -13.69
N PRO A 310 5.26 0.31 -13.42
CA PRO A 310 6.33 1.28 -13.25
C PRO A 310 6.42 2.09 -14.55
N TYR A 311 5.87 3.31 -14.49
CA TYR A 311 5.74 4.25 -15.60
C TYR A 311 7.09 4.89 -15.83
N LEU A 312 8.06 4.05 -16.13
CA LEU A 312 9.46 4.41 -16.26
C LEU A 312 9.71 5.21 -17.54
N GLY A 313 8.72 5.26 -18.44
CA GLY A 313 8.90 5.67 -19.82
C GLY A 313 10.02 4.86 -20.47
N THR A 314 10.45 5.25 -21.66
CA THR A 314 11.59 4.58 -22.32
C THR A 314 12.91 4.79 -21.56
N ARG A 315 13.03 5.87 -20.78
CA ARG A 315 14.30 6.34 -20.18
C ARG A 315 14.67 5.64 -18.88
N ASN A 316 13.70 5.29 -18.03
CA ASN A 316 13.98 4.73 -16.70
C ASN A 316 13.90 3.19 -16.66
N GLN A 317 13.84 2.51 -17.81
CA GLN A 317 13.78 1.04 -17.88
C GLN A 317 15.11 0.39 -17.46
N GLU A 318 15.06 -0.39 -16.39
CA GLU A 318 16.10 -1.34 -16.00
C GLU A 318 16.29 -2.46 -17.04
N LYS A 319 17.40 -3.21 -16.92
CA LYS A 319 17.79 -4.27 -17.86
C LYS A 319 16.70 -5.35 -17.98
N GLU A 320 16.14 -5.78 -16.87
CA GLU A 320 15.10 -6.82 -16.82
C GLU A 320 13.84 -6.39 -17.59
N HIS A 321 13.42 -5.14 -17.46
CA HIS A 321 12.30 -4.59 -18.22
C HIS A 321 12.56 -4.58 -19.74
N LYS A 322 13.78 -4.24 -20.14
CA LYS A 322 14.19 -4.26 -21.56
C LYS A 322 14.23 -5.68 -22.12
N ASP A 323 14.67 -6.64 -21.32
CA ASP A 323 14.70 -8.05 -21.69
C ASP A 323 13.28 -8.60 -21.86
N ASP A 324 12.34 -8.24 -20.98
CA ASP A 324 10.92 -8.58 -21.10
C ASP A 324 10.26 -7.99 -22.35
N ILE A 325 10.49 -6.69 -22.62
CA ILE A 325 9.99 -6.01 -23.82
C ILE A 325 10.54 -6.71 -25.07
N LYS A 326 11.83 -7.05 -25.08
CA LYS A 326 12.45 -7.82 -26.16
C LYS A 326 11.77 -9.18 -26.33
N ASN A 327 11.67 -9.98 -25.27
CA ASN A 327 11.09 -11.32 -25.33
C ASN A 327 9.64 -11.33 -25.84
N LEU A 328 8.86 -10.28 -25.57
CA LEU A 328 7.46 -10.20 -25.97
C LEU A 328 7.26 -9.55 -27.34
N LEU A 329 8.09 -8.57 -27.69
CA LEU A 329 7.84 -7.63 -28.80
C LEU A 329 9.00 -7.50 -29.80
N GLU A 330 10.04 -8.35 -29.76
CA GLU A 330 11.20 -8.25 -30.67
C GLU A 330 10.85 -8.22 -32.16
N ASN A 331 9.74 -8.86 -32.56
CA ASN A 331 9.24 -8.88 -33.94
C ASN A 331 8.47 -7.60 -34.34
N THR A 332 8.43 -6.60 -33.47
CA THR A 332 7.77 -5.31 -33.70
C THR A 332 8.81 -4.25 -34.03
N LYS A 333 8.65 -3.51 -35.13
CA LYS A 333 9.54 -2.39 -35.46
C LYS A 333 9.53 -1.35 -34.32
N ASN A 334 10.71 -0.85 -33.93
CA ASN A 334 10.88 0.17 -32.89
C ASN A 334 10.37 -0.24 -31.49
N TYR A 335 10.21 -1.54 -31.20
CA TYR A 335 9.72 -2.02 -29.90
C TYR A 335 10.50 -1.49 -28.68
N LYS A 336 11.79 -1.18 -28.84
CA LYS A 336 12.66 -0.65 -27.77
C LYS A 336 12.22 0.71 -27.24
N THR A 337 11.40 1.46 -27.97
CA THR A 337 10.90 2.76 -27.52
C THR A 337 9.61 2.63 -26.73
N LEU A 338 8.95 1.47 -26.75
CA LEU A 338 7.67 1.25 -26.08
C LEU A 338 7.81 1.37 -24.56
N ASP A 339 6.79 1.96 -23.95
CA ASP A 339 6.64 1.95 -22.50
C ASP A 339 6.44 0.50 -22.02
N TYR A 340 6.93 0.16 -20.83
CA TYR A 340 6.89 -1.20 -20.29
C TYR A 340 5.45 -1.73 -20.16
N ILE A 341 4.49 -0.84 -19.87
CA ILE A 341 3.05 -1.17 -19.81
C ILE A 341 2.50 -1.73 -21.13
N SER A 342 3.15 -1.45 -22.27
CA SER A 342 2.81 -2.01 -23.59
C SER A 342 2.82 -3.54 -23.58
N CYS A 343 3.70 -4.15 -22.78
CA CYS A 343 3.79 -5.60 -22.64
C CYS A 343 2.47 -6.20 -22.10
N TRP A 344 1.78 -5.50 -21.19
CA TRP A 344 0.58 -6.04 -20.54
C TRP A 344 -0.60 -5.94 -21.48
N PHE A 345 -0.73 -4.84 -22.24
CA PHE A 345 -1.69 -4.75 -23.33
C PHE A 345 -1.47 -5.88 -24.36
N PHE A 346 -0.23 -6.19 -24.69
CA PHE A 346 0.09 -7.28 -25.62
C PHE A 346 -0.26 -8.67 -25.05
N LYS A 347 0.05 -8.93 -23.77
CA LYS A 347 -0.36 -10.18 -23.09
C LYS A 347 -1.88 -10.29 -22.99
N ALA A 348 -2.56 -9.21 -22.62
CA ALA A 348 -4.01 -9.17 -22.54
C ALA A 348 -4.65 -9.42 -23.91
N ARG A 349 -4.12 -8.83 -24.99
CA ARG A 349 -4.53 -9.17 -26.37
C ARG A 349 -4.45 -10.68 -26.64
N LYS A 350 -3.31 -11.32 -26.33
CA LYS A 350 -3.13 -12.77 -26.50
C LYS A 350 -4.11 -13.60 -25.66
N TYR A 351 -4.46 -13.12 -24.47
CA TYR A 351 -5.42 -13.77 -23.60
C TYR A 351 -6.86 -13.64 -24.14
N ILE A 352 -7.28 -12.42 -24.49
CA ILE A 352 -8.60 -12.11 -25.07
C ILE A 352 -8.83 -12.92 -26.35
N GLN A 353 -7.81 -13.07 -27.20
CA GLN A 353 -7.88 -13.90 -28.41
C GLN A 353 -8.23 -15.36 -28.11
N LYS A 354 -7.82 -15.89 -26.96
CA LYS A 354 -8.09 -17.28 -26.56
C LYS A 354 -9.40 -17.44 -25.81
N THR A 355 -9.83 -16.42 -25.08
CA THR A 355 -10.92 -16.57 -24.09
C THR A 355 -12.15 -15.72 -24.40
N LYS A 356 -12.05 -14.73 -25.30
CA LYS A 356 -13.07 -13.69 -25.57
C LYS A 356 -13.45 -12.85 -24.34
N HIS A 357 -12.65 -12.88 -23.28
CA HIS A 357 -12.85 -12.05 -22.08
C HIS A 357 -12.42 -10.59 -22.33
N LYS A 358 -12.47 -9.76 -21.29
CA LYS A 358 -12.11 -8.34 -21.34
C LYS A 358 -10.94 -8.07 -20.39
N ALA A 359 -10.17 -7.03 -20.66
CA ALA A 359 -9.13 -6.55 -19.77
C ALA A 359 -9.15 -5.02 -19.73
N ALA A 360 -8.75 -4.43 -18.61
CA ALA A 360 -8.59 -2.99 -18.48
C ALA A 360 -7.33 -2.65 -17.68
N PHE A 361 -6.65 -1.58 -18.06
CA PHE A 361 -5.46 -1.11 -17.36
C PHE A 361 -5.50 0.41 -17.17
N VAL A 362 -4.99 0.85 -16.03
CA VAL A 362 -4.56 2.24 -15.83
C VAL A 362 -3.20 2.39 -16.51
N SER A 363 -3.02 3.44 -17.30
CA SER A 363 -1.79 3.67 -18.04
C SER A 363 -1.36 5.14 -18.05
N THR A 364 -0.10 5.41 -18.39
CA THR A 364 0.34 6.74 -18.78
C THR A 364 -0.38 7.18 -20.03
N ASN A 365 -0.76 8.45 -20.13
CA ASN A 365 -1.36 8.96 -21.36
C ASN A 365 -0.42 8.91 -22.58
N SER A 366 0.89 8.75 -22.36
CA SER A 366 1.91 8.68 -23.41
C SER A 366 1.69 7.50 -24.37
N ILE A 367 1.09 6.38 -23.95
CA ILE A 367 0.80 5.27 -24.87
C ILE A 367 -0.27 5.62 -25.93
N CYS A 368 -1.05 6.67 -25.68
CA CYS A 368 -2.06 7.23 -26.57
C CYS A 368 -1.63 8.57 -27.17
N GLN A 369 -0.34 8.92 -27.10
CA GLN A 369 0.24 10.12 -27.69
C GLN A 369 1.53 9.84 -28.46
N GLY A 370 1.77 10.62 -29.52
CA GLY A 370 3.03 10.59 -30.28
C GLY A 370 3.39 9.21 -30.86
N ASP A 371 4.69 8.89 -30.86
CA ASP A 371 5.23 7.70 -31.53
C ASP A 371 4.84 6.38 -30.86
N GLN A 372 4.54 6.38 -29.56
CA GLN A 372 4.06 5.18 -28.85
C GLN A 372 2.78 4.66 -29.49
N THR A 373 1.88 5.56 -29.88
CA THR A 373 0.55 5.20 -30.39
C THR A 373 0.62 4.49 -31.73
N SER A 374 1.47 4.96 -32.63
CA SER A 374 1.66 4.38 -33.96
C SER A 374 2.40 3.05 -33.93
N ILE A 375 3.17 2.77 -32.88
CA ILE A 375 3.85 1.49 -32.69
C ILE A 375 2.92 0.49 -31.97
N LEU A 376 2.34 0.88 -30.83
CA LEU A 376 1.61 -0.03 -29.94
C LEU A 376 0.27 -0.47 -30.51
N TRP A 377 -0.63 0.47 -30.82
CA TRP A 377 -2.03 0.14 -31.06
C TRP A 377 -2.28 -0.68 -32.33
N PRO A 378 -1.53 -0.51 -33.44
CA PRO A 378 -1.63 -1.43 -34.57
C PRO A 378 -1.27 -2.88 -34.22
N LEU A 379 -0.55 -3.13 -33.12
CA LEU A 379 -0.28 -4.49 -32.62
C LEU A 379 -1.43 -5.00 -31.76
N ILE A 380 -2.05 -4.12 -30.97
CA ILE A 380 -3.13 -4.46 -30.04
C ILE A 380 -4.44 -4.67 -30.77
N LEU A 381 -4.83 -3.74 -31.66
CA LEU A 381 -6.11 -3.72 -32.38
C LEU A 381 -6.17 -4.70 -33.57
N LYS A 382 -5.43 -5.81 -33.49
CA LYS A 382 -5.39 -6.88 -34.49
C LYS A 382 -6.06 -8.15 -33.96
N ASN A 383 -6.60 -8.93 -34.90
CA ASN A 383 -7.25 -10.23 -34.65
C ASN A 383 -8.37 -10.12 -33.60
N ASP A 384 -9.37 -9.33 -33.94
CA ASP A 384 -10.63 -9.19 -33.22
C ASP A 384 -10.58 -8.59 -31.81
N VAL A 385 -9.60 -7.73 -31.54
CA VAL A 385 -9.50 -6.96 -30.29
C VAL A 385 -9.73 -5.49 -30.56
N GLU A 386 -10.59 -4.84 -29.77
CA GLU A 386 -10.92 -3.42 -29.88
C GLU A 386 -10.86 -2.72 -28.51
N ILE A 387 -10.80 -1.38 -28.51
CA ILE A 387 -11.01 -0.58 -27.30
C ILE A 387 -12.52 -0.54 -27.03
N ILE A 388 -12.92 -1.06 -25.86
CA ILE A 388 -14.32 -1.20 -25.45
C ILE A 388 -14.75 -0.10 -24.48
N PHE A 389 -13.82 0.49 -23.74
CA PHE A 389 -14.06 1.73 -23.03
C PHE A 389 -12.75 2.46 -22.77
N ALA A 390 -12.83 3.77 -22.57
CA ALA A 390 -11.68 4.54 -22.13
C ALA A 390 -12.07 5.70 -21.22
N HIS A 391 -11.29 5.92 -20.16
CA HIS A 391 -11.24 7.20 -19.48
C HIS A 391 -10.14 8.03 -20.12
N GLN A 392 -10.53 9.17 -20.69
CA GLN A 392 -9.62 10.14 -21.25
C GLN A 392 -8.71 10.73 -20.16
N SER A 393 -7.63 11.38 -20.58
CA SER A 393 -6.58 11.88 -19.69
C SER A 393 -7.13 12.62 -18.48
N PHE A 394 -6.77 12.13 -17.28
CA PHE A 394 -7.07 12.78 -16.01
C PHE A 394 -5.80 12.88 -15.18
N LYS A 395 -5.75 13.90 -14.30
CA LYS A 395 -4.66 14.03 -13.34
C LYS A 395 -4.83 12.93 -12.30
N TRP A 396 -3.83 12.07 -12.17
CA TRP A 396 -3.80 11.11 -11.07
C TRP A 396 -3.56 11.87 -9.76
N ALA A 397 -4.40 11.61 -8.77
CA ALA A 397 -4.23 12.09 -7.42
C ALA A 397 -4.37 10.91 -6.47
N ASN A 398 -3.44 10.75 -5.54
CA ASN A 398 -3.54 9.82 -4.43
C ASN A 398 -3.64 10.63 -3.12
N ASN A 399 -4.14 10.00 -2.05
CA ASN A 399 -4.20 10.63 -0.73
C ASN A 399 -2.81 10.75 -0.05
N ALA A 400 -1.72 10.55 -0.80
CA ALA A 400 -0.36 10.70 -0.27
C ALA A 400 0.08 12.17 -0.33
N LYS A 401 0.84 12.62 0.68
CA LYS A 401 1.32 14.02 0.85
C LYS A 401 2.04 14.63 -0.37
N LYS A 402 2.45 13.85 -1.38
CA LYS A 402 3.00 14.32 -2.65
C LYS A 402 2.32 13.61 -3.82
N ASN A 403 1.31 14.25 -4.39
CA ASN A 403 0.69 13.81 -5.64
C ASN A 403 1.76 13.73 -6.74
N ALA A 404 2.05 12.51 -7.22
CA ALA A 404 2.80 12.35 -8.45
C ALA A 404 1.94 12.98 -9.56
N GLY A 405 2.34 14.16 -10.07
CA GLY A 405 1.62 14.91 -11.10
C GLY A 405 1.63 14.23 -12.46
N VAL A 406 1.18 12.98 -12.51
CA VAL A 406 1.15 12.12 -13.68
C VAL A 406 -0.25 12.17 -14.28
N ILE A 407 -0.30 12.30 -15.60
CA ILE A 407 -1.55 12.25 -16.35
C ILE A 407 -1.77 10.79 -16.76
N CYS A 408 -2.87 10.22 -16.28
CA CYS A 408 -3.23 8.84 -16.53
C CYS A 408 -4.42 8.72 -17.47
N VAL A 409 -4.58 7.56 -18.07
CA VAL A 409 -5.74 7.09 -18.83
C VAL A 409 -6.17 5.73 -18.30
N ILE A 410 -7.43 5.35 -18.48
CA ILE A 410 -7.88 3.97 -18.23
C ILE A 410 -8.38 3.43 -19.56
N ILE A 411 -7.90 2.26 -19.97
CA ILE A 411 -8.26 1.70 -21.26
C ILE A 411 -8.71 0.25 -21.07
N GLY A 412 -9.95 -0.01 -21.46
CA GLY A 412 -10.51 -1.35 -21.58
C GLY A 412 -10.38 -1.88 -23.00
N ILE A 413 -9.83 -3.07 -23.15
CA ILE A 413 -9.79 -3.82 -24.41
C ILE A 413 -10.60 -5.11 -24.30
N GLY A 414 -11.21 -5.52 -25.40
CA GLY A 414 -12.07 -6.70 -25.46
C GLY A 414 -12.22 -7.21 -26.88
N SER A 415 -12.98 -8.30 -27.02
CA SER A 415 -13.39 -8.82 -28.33
C SER A 415 -14.29 -7.82 -29.08
N HIS A 416 -14.36 -7.94 -30.41
CA HIS A 416 -15.24 -7.11 -31.24
C HIS A 416 -16.73 -7.15 -30.85
N ASN A 417 -17.46 -6.15 -31.33
CA ASN A 417 -18.92 -5.99 -31.19
C ASN A 417 -19.38 -5.74 -29.75
N GLN A 418 -18.59 -4.99 -28.99
CA GLN A 418 -19.01 -4.51 -27.67
C GLN A 418 -19.55 -3.07 -27.78
N GLU A 419 -20.49 -2.71 -26.90
CA GLU A 419 -20.85 -1.30 -26.72
C GLU A 419 -19.63 -0.54 -26.20
N LYS A 420 -19.31 0.59 -26.86
CA LYS A 420 -18.11 1.37 -26.53
C LYS A 420 -18.46 2.62 -25.74
N ARG A 421 -17.78 2.82 -24.60
CA ARG A 421 -18.02 3.94 -23.69
C ARG A 421 -16.77 4.80 -23.52
N LEU A 422 -16.89 6.09 -23.80
CA LEU A 422 -15.85 7.08 -23.58
C LEU A 422 -16.20 7.94 -22.37
N PHE A 423 -15.30 8.00 -21.40
CA PHE A 423 -15.45 8.76 -20.17
C PHE A 423 -14.53 9.99 -20.18
N ASN A 424 -15.09 11.16 -19.88
CA ASN A 424 -14.34 12.41 -19.78
C ASN A 424 -14.97 13.32 -18.71
N ASN A 425 -14.18 13.80 -17.75
CA ASN A 425 -14.62 14.72 -16.70
C ASN A 425 -15.94 14.31 -16.00
N GLY A 426 -16.09 13.01 -15.69
CA GLY A 426 -17.29 12.47 -15.03
C GLY A 426 -18.50 12.25 -15.95
N GLN A 427 -18.41 12.59 -17.23
CA GLN A 427 -19.43 12.30 -18.25
C GLN A 427 -19.10 11.02 -19.01
N VAL A 428 -20.15 10.34 -19.49
CA VAL A 428 -20.04 9.14 -20.33
C VAL A 428 -20.71 9.36 -21.68
N LYS A 429 -20.05 8.94 -22.75
CA LYS A 429 -20.57 8.95 -24.12
C LYS A 429 -20.50 7.55 -24.72
N ILE A 430 -21.61 7.06 -25.26
CA ILE A 430 -21.62 5.85 -26.08
C ILE A 430 -21.19 6.25 -27.50
N VAL A 431 -20.20 5.55 -28.05
CA VAL A 431 -19.58 5.88 -29.34
C VAL A 431 -19.52 4.67 -30.25
N LYS A 432 -19.41 4.90 -31.57
CA LYS A 432 -19.29 3.80 -32.55
C LYS A 432 -17.91 3.13 -32.49
N ASN A 433 -16.87 3.91 -32.25
CA ASN A 433 -15.50 3.42 -32.10
C ASN A 433 -14.70 4.33 -31.18
N ILE A 434 -13.74 3.76 -30.45
CA ILE A 434 -12.74 4.50 -29.67
C ILE A 434 -11.40 4.21 -30.31
N ASN A 435 -10.75 5.24 -30.84
CA ASN A 435 -9.49 5.09 -31.55
C ASN A 435 -8.28 5.07 -30.58
N PRO A 436 -7.06 4.80 -31.10
CA PRO A 436 -5.81 4.79 -30.32
C PRO A 436 -5.49 6.06 -29.51
N TYR A 437 -6.08 7.21 -29.90
CA TYR A 437 -5.93 8.50 -29.22
C TYR A 437 -7.05 8.76 -28.19
N LEU A 438 -7.87 7.75 -27.91
CA LEU A 438 -9.00 7.79 -26.98
C LEU A 438 -10.04 8.84 -27.37
N VAL A 439 -10.31 8.98 -28.66
CA VAL A 439 -11.41 9.80 -29.19
C VAL A 439 -12.29 8.98 -30.13
N GLU A 440 -13.48 9.50 -30.42
CA GLU A 440 -14.36 8.88 -31.40
C GLU A 440 -13.81 9.08 -32.82
N GLY A 441 -13.55 7.99 -33.53
CA GLY A 441 -12.98 8.05 -34.88
C GLY A 441 -12.48 6.69 -35.38
N SER A 442 -11.83 6.68 -36.55
CA SER A 442 -11.18 5.48 -37.09
C SER A 442 -9.88 5.16 -36.34
N ASP A 443 -9.44 3.90 -36.38
CA ASP A 443 -8.20 3.42 -35.74
C ASP A 443 -6.92 3.85 -36.47
N THR A 444 -6.99 4.95 -37.22
CA THR A 444 -5.87 5.49 -37.99
C THR A 444 -4.86 6.11 -37.04
N THR A 445 -3.62 5.63 -37.08
CA THR A 445 -2.49 6.21 -36.35
C THR A 445 -1.63 7.07 -37.27
N VAL A 446 -1.07 8.14 -36.71
CA VAL A 446 -0.14 9.03 -37.41
C VAL A 446 1.29 8.62 -37.01
N SER A 447 2.09 8.21 -37.98
CA SER A 447 3.54 7.99 -37.82
C SER A 447 4.32 9.19 -38.33
N ARG A 448 5.38 9.58 -37.62
CA ARG A 448 6.39 10.52 -38.12
C ARG A 448 7.34 9.88 -39.12
#